data_AF-A0A0D0D6C3-F1
#
_entry.id   AF-A0A0D0D6C3-F1
#
_cell.length_a   1.000
_cell.length_b   1.000
_cell.length_c   1.000
_cell.angle_alpha   90.00
_cell.angle_beta   90.00
_cell.angle_gamma   90.00
#
_symmetry.space_group_name_H-M   'P 1'
#
loop_
_entity.id
_entity.type
_entity.pdbx_description
1 polymer ?
#
loop_
_entity_poly.entity_id
_entity_poly.type
_entity_poly.pdbx_seq_one_letter_code
_entity_poly.pdbx_strand_id
1 'polypeptide(L)'
;MTQAQIPTITIGLYGTPQRRSSLAPICTDCPRPIPNSYWATPQLLACEYPWSPYEVSGQKLDKLLASGVRTFIDLTECGELSPYSPHLPSLVRAQGIDMTEIEYHQFPIQDRSLPESKEFMFQILDVLRDNEKRGRVTAVHCRGGIGRTGMVIGCWLVESETAKSGEDALGMIARLWRTVEKCKRYPHSPETGPQVEFVKNFEPARPVSA
;
A
#
# COMPACT_ATOMS: atom_id res chain seq x y z
N MET A 1 4.75 51.67 -47.08
CA MET A 1 5.37 50.85 -46.02
C MET A 1 4.26 50.55 -45.01
N THR A 2 3.97 49.24 -44.86
CA THR A 2 3.24 48.55 -43.78
C THR A 2 1.81 49.00 -43.41
N GLN A 3 0.83 48.31 -43.99
CA GLN A 3 -0.49 48.08 -43.37
C GLN A 3 -0.35 47.08 -42.21
N ALA A 4 -0.95 47.40 -41.07
CA ALA A 4 -0.98 46.55 -39.88
C ALA A 4 -2.08 45.49 -39.99
N GLN A 5 -1.73 44.24 -39.70
CA GLN A 5 -2.60 43.07 -39.78
C GLN A 5 -2.95 42.64 -38.34
N ILE A 6 -4.24 42.66 -37.99
CA ILE A 6 -4.75 42.23 -36.68
C ILE A 6 -4.97 40.72 -36.74
N PRO A 7 -4.45 39.90 -35.81
CA PRO A 7 -4.75 38.47 -35.80
C PRO A 7 -6.07 38.19 -35.06
N THR A 8 -6.95 37.46 -35.75
CA THR A 8 -8.21 36.90 -35.25
C THR A 8 -7.93 35.80 -34.22
N ILE A 9 -8.56 35.88 -33.04
CA ILE A 9 -8.53 34.84 -32.01
C ILE A 9 -9.58 33.78 -32.35
N THR A 10 -9.14 32.56 -32.72
CA THR A 10 -10.02 31.40 -32.86
C THR A 10 -10.19 30.72 -31.51
N ILE A 11 -11.42 30.74 -30.99
CA ILE A 11 -11.81 30.06 -29.76
C ILE A 11 -11.97 28.57 -30.07
N GLY A 12 -11.01 27.74 -29.67
CA GLY A 12 -11.08 26.29 -29.80
C GLY A 12 -12.16 25.71 -28.88
N LEU A 13 -13.15 25.06 -29.49
CA LEU A 13 -14.25 24.38 -28.82
C LEU A 13 -13.74 23.26 -27.89
N TYR A 14 -14.38 23.19 -26.72
CA TYR A 14 -14.24 22.21 -25.66
C TYR A 14 -14.04 20.77 -26.18
N GLY A 15 -12.86 20.21 -25.92
CA GLY A 15 -12.64 18.77 -25.95
C GLY A 15 -13.37 18.11 -24.80
N THR A 16 -14.17 17.09 -25.10
CA THR A 16 -14.79 16.19 -24.12
C THR A 16 -13.72 15.53 -23.24
N PRO A 17 -13.96 15.34 -21.93
CA PRO A 17 -13.01 14.64 -21.08
C PRO A 17 -12.99 13.17 -21.51
N GLN A 18 -11.90 12.76 -22.17
CA GLN A 18 -11.64 11.35 -22.45
C GLN A 18 -11.50 10.63 -21.11
N ARG A 19 -12.37 9.63 -20.88
CA ARG A 19 -12.22 8.61 -19.84
C ARG A 19 -10.79 8.08 -19.89
N ARG A 20 -9.98 8.41 -18.88
CA ARG A 20 -8.68 7.76 -18.69
C ARG A 20 -8.94 6.32 -18.26
N SER A 21 -8.78 5.38 -19.18
CA SER A 21 -8.45 4.02 -18.80
C SER A 21 -6.98 3.98 -18.41
N SER A 22 -6.66 3.86 -17.13
CA SER A 22 -5.32 3.44 -16.73
C SER A 22 -5.42 2.68 -15.41
N LEU A 23 -5.66 1.37 -15.52
CA LEU A 23 -5.23 0.43 -14.50
C LEU A 23 -3.76 0.73 -14.22
N ALA A 24 -3.42 1.19 -13.02
CA ALA A 24 -2.02 1.35 -12.65
C ALA A 24 -1.35 -0.03 -12.79
N PRO A 25 -0.27 -0.18 -13.58
CA PRO A 25 0.36 -1.47 -13.74
C PRO A 25 0.94 -1.91 -12.39
N ILE A 26 0.67 -3.16 -12.00
CA ILE A 26 1.36 -3.83 -10.89
C ILE A 26 2.86 -3.72 -11.17
N CYS A 27 3.68 -3.23 -10.22
CA CYS A 27 5.12 -3.16 -10.43
C CYS A 27 5.75 -4.56 -10.27
N THR A 28 5.92 -5.29 -11.37
CA THR A 28 6.69 -6.55 -11.40
C THR A 28 8.18 -6.32 -11.54
N ASP A 29 8.59 -5.12 -11.97
CA ASP A 29 9.98 -4.81 -12.33
C ASP A 29 10.75 -4.05 -11.22
N CYS A 30 10.06 -3.67 -10.15
CA CYS A 30 10.66 -3.06 -8.97
C CYS A 30 11.34 -4.15 -8.12
N PRO A 31 12.66 -4.09 -7.87
CA PRO A 31 13.31 -5.05 -6.98
C PRO A 31 12.66 -4.99 -5.59
N ARG A 32 12.40 -6.16 -5.01
CA ARG A 32 11.75 -6.27 -3.69
C ARG A 32 12.78 -5.91 -2.62
N PRO A 33 12.50 -4.96 -1.72
CA PRO A 33 13.48 -4.50 -0.74
C PRO A 33 13.85 -5.59 0.28
N ILE A 34 12.91 -6.50 0.57
CA ILE A 34 13.15 -7.67 1.43
C ILE A 34 12.51 -8.95 0.84
N PRO A 35 13.02 -10.15 1.17
CA PRO A 35 12.52 -11.39 0.58
C PRO A 35 11.05 -11.70 0.89
N ASN A 36 10.55 -11.22 2.03
CA ASN A 36 9.17 -11.36 2.47
C ASN A 36 8.36 -10.07 2.24
N SER A 37 8.42 -9.56 1.01
CA SER A 37 7.63 -8.43 0.56
C SER A 37 7.25 -8.57 -0.91
N TYR A 38 6.24 -7.81 -1.35
CA TYR A 38 5.86 -7.62 -2.75
C TYR A 38 5.26 -6.23 -2.96
N TRP A 39 5.44 -5.67 -4.16
CA TRP A 39 4.80 -4.43 -4.58
C TRP A 39 3.39 -4.73 -5.10
N ALA A 40 2.37 -4.21 -4.42
CA ALA A 40 0.97 -4.33 -4.85
C ALA A 40 0.66 -3.31 -5.95
N THR A 41 1.20 -2.11 -5.80
CA THR A 41 1.23 -1.03 -6.80
C THR A 41 2.63 -0.39 -6.76
N PRO A 42 2.99 0.51 -7.69
CA PRO A 42 4.25 1.25 -7.62
C PRO A 42 4.46 2.06 -6.32
N GLN A 43 3.38 2.36 -5.58
CA GLN A 43 3.40 3.16 -4.35
C GLN A 43 2.99 2.36 -3.10
N LEU A 44 2.68 1.07 -3.23
CA LEU A 44 2.20 0.26 -2.13
C LEU A 44 2.99 -1.03 -2.01
N LEU A 45 3.73 -1.16 -0.91
CA LEU A 45 4.50 -2.33 -0.54
C LEU A 45 3.76 -3.12 0.55
N ALA A 46 3.59 -4.41 0.34
CA ALA A 46 3.23 -5.35 1.39
C ALA A 46 4.48 -6.04 1.91
N CYS A 47 4.66 -6.12 3.23
CA CYS A 47 5.84 -6.77 3.80
C CYS A 47 5.58 -7.42 5.16
N GLU A 48 6.51 -8.27 5.59
CA GLU A 48 6.58 -8.72 6.98
C GLU A 48 7.02 -7.61 7.93
N TYR A 49 6.91 -7.86 9.24
CA TYR A 49 7.35 -6.91 10.27
C TYR A 49 8.82 -6.50 10.03
N PRO A 50 9.12 -5.19 9.94
CA PRO A 50 10.40 -4.73 9.40
C PRO A 50 11.51 -4.57 10.43
N TRP A 51 11.29 -4.92 11.69
CA TRP A 51 12.25 -4.63 12.75
C TRP A 51 12.40 -5.78 13.75
N SER A 52 13.60 -5.92 14.31
CA SER A 52 13.88 -6.86 15.39
C SER A 52 15.00 -6.33 16.28
N PRO A 53 14.85 -6.38 17.62
CA PRO A 53 15.92 -5.99 18.53
C PRO A 53 17.14 -6.92 18.47
N TYR A 54 16.98 -8.12 17.91
CA TYR A 54 18.05 -9.12 17.77
C TYR A 54 18.81 -8.99 16.45
N GLU A 55 18.30 -8.20 15.51
CA GLU A 55 18.95 -8.02 14.21
C GLU A 55 20.02 -6.93 14.31
N VAL A 56 21.29 -7.35 14.23
CA VAL A 56 22.45 -6.47 14.36
C VAL A 56 23.10 -6.14 13.02
N SER A 57 22.76 -6.87 11.95
CA SER A 57 23.46 -6.82 10.66
C SER A 57 22.78 -5.94 9.59
N GLY A 58 21.84 -5.10 10.02
CA GLY A 58 21.04 -4.22 9.17
C GLY A 58 19.57 -4.59 9.23
N GLN A 59 18.73 -3.62 9.60
CA GLN A 59 17.31 -3.86 9.79
C GLN A 59 16.61 -4.02 8.44
N LYS A 60 15.55 -4.84 8.40
CA LYS A 60 14.66 -4.87 7.23
C LYS A 60 14.08 -3.49 6.94
N LEU A 61 13.77 -2.75 8.00
CA LEU A 61 13.36 -1.35 7.96
C LEU A 61 14.33 -0.47 7.18
N ASP A 62 15.64 -0.75 7.27
CA ASP A 62 16.61 0.05 6.53
C ASP A 62 16.44 -0.10 5.01
N LYS A 63 16.18 -1.33 4.57
CA LYS A 63 15.94 -1.65 3.15
C LYS A 63 14.63 -1.06 2.66
N LEU A 64 13.61 -0.97 3.52
CA LEU A 64 12.34 -0.31 3.19
C LEU A 64 12.51 1.20 2.99
N LEU A 65 13.23 1.86 3.89
CA LEU A 65 13.52 3.29 3.78
C LEU A 65 14.32 3.61 2.50
N ALA A 66 15.32 2.77 2.21
CA ALA A 66 16.14 2.88 1.00
C ALA A 66 15.34 2.65 -0.29
N SER A 67 14.24 1.89 -0.26
CA SER A 67 13.33 1.72 -1.40
C SER A 67 12.31 2.86 -1.53
N GLY A 68 12.48 3.95 -0.79
CA GLY A 68 11.61 5.13 -0.87
C GLY A 68 10.36 5.04 0.00
N VAL A 69 10.20 4.03 0.86
CA VAL A 69 9.05 3.98 1.80
C VAL A 69 9.12 5.19 2.73
N ARG A 70 7.99 5.90 2.84
CA ARG A 70 7.85 7.10 3.68
C ARG A 70 6.62 7.06 4.58
N THR A 71 5.70 6.14 4.35
CA THR A 71 4.57 5.89 5.27
C THR A 71 4.56 4.43 5.68
N PHE A 72 4.39 4.18 6.98
CA PHE A 72 4.26 2.84 7.55
C PHE A 72 2.87 2.66 8.14
N ILE A 73 2.19 1.59 7.76
CA ILE A 73 0.93 1.14 8.34
C ILE A 73 1.22 -0.16 9.09
N ASP A 74 1.21 -0.08 10.42
CA ASP A 74 1.41 -1.22 11.32
C ASP A 74 0.06 -1.79 11.78
N LEU A 75 -0.22 -3.02 11.37
CA LEU A 75 -1.44 -3.75 11.72
C LEU A 75 -1.32 -4.59 13.00
N THR A 76 -0.19 -4.53 13.71
CA THR A 76 0.08 -5.34 14.90
C THR A 76 -0.52 -4.75 16.17
N GLU A 77 -0.86 -5.63 17.11
CA GLU A 77 -1.37 -5.23 18.43
C GLU A 77 -0.22 -4.89 19.39
N CYS A 78 -0.50 -4.05 20.39
CA CYS A 78 0.45 -3.80 21.47
C CYS A 78 0.81 -5.11 22.18
N GLY A 79 2.10 -5.36 22.37
CA GLY A 79 2.60 -6.59 22.98
C GLY A 79 2.70 -7.78 22.02
N GLU A 80 2.22 -7.66 20.77
CA GLU A 80 2.42 -8.70 19.77
C GLU A 80 3.91 -8.85 19.42
N LEU A 81 4.59 -7.72 19.21
CA LEU A 81 6.01 -7.62 18.86
C LEU A 81 6.65 -6.45 19.61
N SER A 82 7.98 -6.46 19.71
CA SER A 82 8.72 -5.31 20.23
C SER A 82 8.53 -4.11 19.28
N PRO A 83 8.02 -2.97 19.76
CA PRO A 83 7.65 -1.85 18.90
C PRO A 83 8.90 -1.18 18.33
N TYR A 84 8.87 -0.87 17.03
CA TYR A 84 9.96 -0.13 16.38
C TYR A 84 9.69 1.37 16.27
N SER A 85 8.48 1.84 16.56
CA SER A 85 8.14 3.27 16.51
C SER A 85 9.04 4.16 17.39
N PRO A 86 9.49 3.76 18.60
CA PRO A 86 10.43 4.57 19.38
C PRO A 86 11.83 4.64 18.75
N HIS A 87 12.17 3.69 17.88
CA HIS A 87 13.46 3.58 17.21
C HIS A 87 13.48 4.24 15.83
N LEU A 88 12.31 4.51 15.23
CA LEU A 88 12.19 5.16 13.93
C LEU A 88 13.00 6.47 13.82
N PRO A 89 12.95 7.41 14.77
CA PRO A 89 13.70 8.66 14.65
C PRO A 89 15.20 8.47 14.43
N SER A 90 15.80 7.55 15.15
CA SER A 90 17.23 7.26 15.04
C SER A 90 17.56 6.54 13.72
N LEU A 91 16.74 5.56 13.32
CA LEU A 91 16.95 4.76 12.10
C LEU A 91 16.78 5.61 10.83
N VAL A 92 15.77 6.47 10.79
CA VAL A 92 15.50 7.37 9.67
C VAL A 92 16.61 8.41 9.52
N ARG A 93 17.02 9.05 10.62
CA ARG A 93 18.14 10.02 10.61
C ARG A 93 19.46 9.38 10.20
N ALA A 94 19.71 8.13 10.59
CA ALA A 94 20.90 7.39 10.16
C ALA A 94 20.97 7.20 8.63
N GLN A 95 19.84 7.28 7.93
CA GLN A 95 19.78 7.26 6.46
C GLN A 95 19.78 8.65 5.81
N GLY A 96 19.94 9.71 6.59
CA GLY A 96 19.90 11.09 6.08
C GLY A 96 18.52 11.53 5.60
N ILE A 97 17.45 10.85 6.04
CA ILE A 97 16.06 11.21 5.73
C ILE A 97 15.55 12.18 6.81
N ASP A 98 14.79 13.20 6.40
CA ASP A 98 14.13 14.09 7.36
C ASP A 98 12.94 13.38 8.00
N MET A 99 12.81 13.47 9.32
CA MET A 99 11.69 12.87 10.05
C MET A 99 10.32 13.42 9.66
N THR A 100 10.26 14.64 9.12
CA THR A 100 9.04 15.23 8.57
C THR A 100 8.55 14.52 7.31
N GLU A 101 9.42 13.76 6.64
CA GLU A 101 9.05 12.88 5.53
C GLU A 101 8.54 11.51 5.98
N ILE A 102 8.40 11.23 7.28
CA ILE A 102 7.95 9.92 7.77
C ILE A 102 6.58 10.04 8.43
N GLU A 103 5.67 9.16 8.01
CA GLU A 103 4.39 8.94 8.67
C GLU A 103 4.34 7.51 9.20
N TYR A 104 3.86 7.34 10.42
CA TYR A 104 3.66 6.05 11.05
C TYR A 104 2.24 5.99 11.61
N HIS A 105 1.46 5.03 11.14
CA HIS A 105 0.08 4.81 11.53
C HIS A 105 -0.07 3.41 12.11
N GLN A 106 -0.65 3.30 13.29
CA GLN A 106 -0.96 2.01 13.90
C GLN A 106 -2.46 1.75 13.82
N PHE A 107 -2.84 0.72 13.07
CA PHE A 107 -4.21 0.26 12.90
C PHE A 107 -4.30 -1.20 13.36
N PRO A 108 -4.32 -1.45 14.69
CA PRO A 108 -4.20 -2.79 15.22
C PRO A 108 -5.36 -3.67 14.76
N ILE A 109 -5.03 -4.80 14.14
CA ILE A 109 -5.97 -5.87 13.82
C ILE A 109 -5.46 -7.13 14.53
N GLN A 110 -6.33 -7.76 15.33
CA GLN A 110 -5.98 -8.96 16.07
C GLN A 110 -5.42 -10.04 15.14
N ASP A 111 -4.40 -10.77 15.60
CA ASP A 111 -3.73 -11.76 14.76
C ASP A 111 -4.71 -12.79 14.20
N ARG A 112 -4.58 -13.03 12.88
CA ARG A 112 -5.46 -13.92 12.08
C ARG A 112 -6.96 -13.55 12.06
N SER A 113 -7.34 -12.40 12.61
CA SER A 113 -8.73 -11.91 12.65
C SER A 113 -9.05 -10.91 11.53
N LEU A 114 -10.30 -10.43 11.54
CA LEU A 114 -10.82 -9.31 10.75
C LEU A 114 -10.64 -7.99 11.49
N PRO A 115 -10.70 -6.82 10.81
CA PRO A 115 -10.88 -5.55 11.50
C PRO A 115 -12.20 -5.55 12.28
N GLU A 116 -12.31 -4.66 13.28
CA GLU A 116 -13.52 -4.55 14.11
C GLU A 116 -14.78 -4.15 13.32
N SER A 117 -14.59 -3.48 12.18
CA SER A 117 -15.67 -3.00 11.33
C SER A 117 -15.18 -2.72 9.90
N LYS A 118 -16.11 -2.48 8.97
CA LYS A 118 -15.77 -2.01 7.62
C LYS A 118 -15.26 -0.57 7.67
N GLU A 119 -15.79 0.23 8.57
CA GLU A 119 -15.40 1.61 8.81
C GLU A 119 -13.93 1.70 9.25
N PHE A 120 -13.47 0.76 10.08
CA PHE A 120 -12.05 0.66 10.44
C PHE A 120 -11.16 0.35 9.23
N MET A 121 -11.60 -0.53 8.33
CA MET A 121 -10.88 -0.75 7.07
C MET A 121 -10.81 0.54 6.24
N PHE A 122 -11.91 1.29 6.12
CA PHE A 122 -11.91 2.54 5.37
C PHE A 122 -10.94 3.59 5.93
N GLN A 123 -10.72 3.65 7.25
CA GLN A 123 -9.70 4.54 7.82
C GLN A 123 -8.28 4.20 7.34
N ILE A 124 -7.97 2.91 7.19
CA ILE A 124 -6.69 2.46 6.62
C ILE A 124 -6.59 2.86 5.15
N LEU A 125 -7.67 2.64 4.40
CA LEU A 125 -7.72 2.95 2.97
C LEU A 125 -7.69 4.46 2.70
N ASP A 126 -8.20 5.29 3.60
CA ASP A 126 -8.10 6.76 3.51
C ASP A 126 -6.63 7.22 3.57
N VAL A 127 -5.80 6.61 4.42
CA VAL A 127 -4.35 6.88 4.45
C VAL A 127 -3.68 6.46 3.14
N LEU A 128 -4.03 5.29 2.60
CA LEU A 128 -3.51 4.84 1.31
C LEU A 128 -3.93 5.78 0.17
N ARG A 129 -5.17 6.26 0.20
CA ARG A 129 -5.72 7.20 -0.78
C ARG A 129 -5.02 8.56 -0.74
N ASP A 130 -4.74 9.08 0.46
CA ASP A 130 -3.95 10.30 0.61
C ASP A 130 -2.52 10.11 0.08
N ASN A 131 -1.86 9.02 0.45
CA ASN A 131 -0.50 8.75 0.02
C ASN A 131 -0.38 8.55 -1.50
N GLU A 132 -1.31 7.83 -2.12
CA GLU A 132 -1.32 7.67 -3.58
C GLU A 132 -1.47 9.02 -4.31
N LYS A 133 -2.35 9.91 -3.80
CA LYS A 133 -2.50 11.26 -4.35
C LYS A 133 -1.23 12.10 -4.22
N ARG A 134 -0.45 11.87 -3.16
CA ARG A 134 0.81 12.57 -2.87
C ARG A 134 2.03 11.94 -3.54
N GLY A 135 1.88 10.85 -4.29
CA GLY A 135 3.03 10.17 -4.89
C GLY A 135 3.88 9.41 -3.87
N ARG A 136 3.34 9.10 -2.68
CA ARG A 136 4.12 8.64 -1.52
C ARG A 136 4.05 7.13 -1.36
N VAL A 137 5.22 6.52 -1.21
CA VAL A 137 5.31 5.07 -1.02
C VAL A 137 4.93 4.68 0.41
N THR A 138 3.94 3.80 0.52
CA THR A 138 3.45 3.23 1.78
C THR A 138 3.85 1.76 1.91
N ALA A 139 4.35 1.37 3.08
CA ALA A 139 4.49 -0.03 3.47
C ALA A 139 3.38 -0.42 4.45
N VAL A 140 2.60 -1.45 4.09
CA VAL A 140 1.63 -2.08 4.98
C VAL A 140 2.23 -3.39 5.49
N HIS A 141 2.21 -3.58 6.81
CA HIS A 141 2.72 -4.81 7.42
C HIS A 141 1.88 -5.27 8.60
N CYS A 142 2.00 -6.55 8.92
CA CYS A 142 1.60 -7.13 10.19
C CYS A 142 2.82 -7.85 10.79
N ARG A 143 2.66 -8.97 11.49
CA ARG A 143 3.79 -9.85 11.83
C ARG A 143 4.39 -10.50 10.60
N GLY A 144 3.56 -11.29 9.90
CA GLY A 144 4.02 -12.16 8.83
C GLY A 144 4.10 -11.51 7.45
N GLY A 145 3.35 -10.43 7.23
CA GLY A 145 3.07 -9.90 5.89
C GLY A 145 2.10 -10.78 5.08
N ILE A 146 1.30 -11.62 5.77
CA ILE A 146 0.51 -12.70 5.15
C ILE A 146 -0.97 -12.37 5.19
N GLY A 147 -1.63 -12.56 6.34
CA GLY A 147 -3.08 -12.47 6.48
C GLY A 147 -3.61 -11.05 6.50
N ARG A 148 -3.42 -10.34 7.62
CA ARG A 148 -3.88 -8.95 7.81
C ARG A 148 -3.38 -8.01 6.71
N THR A 149 -2.10 -8.13 6.35
CA THR A 149 -1.51 -7.39 5.23
C THR A 149 -2.20 -7.71 3.91
N GLY A 150 -2.31 -9.00 3.52
CA GLY A 150 -2.98 -9.38 2.28
C GLY A 150 -4.44 -8.92 2.23
N MET A 151 -5.12 -8.88 3.37
CA MET A 151 -6.50 -8.39 3.46
C MET A 151 -6.58 -6.89 3.14
N VAL A 152 -5.75 -6.05 3.77
CA VAL A 152 -5.70 -4.61 3.47
C VAL A 152 -5.31 -4.36 2.02
N ILE A 153 -4.31 -5.07 1.49
CA ILE A 153 -3.92 -4.99 0.08
C ILE A 153 -5.08 -5.34 -0.83
N GLY A 154 -5.83 -6.40 -0.51
CA GLY A 154 -6.97 -6.86 -1.32
C GLY A 154 -8.04 -5.79 -1.42
N CYS A 155 -8.43 -5.20 -0.29
CA CYS A 155 -9.40 -4.10 -0.26
C CYS A 155 -8.89 -2.87 -1.03
N TRP A 156 -7.62 -2.50 -0.87
CA TRP A 156 -7.03 -1.39 -1.62
C TRP A 156 -7.00 -1.62 -3.13
N LEU A 157 -6.68 -2.82 -3.60
CA LEU A 157 -6.67 -3.13 -5.03
C LEU A 157 -8.06 -2.94 -5.65
N VAL A 158 -9.12 -3.29 -4.93
CA VAL A 158 -10.50 -3.02 -5.35
C VAL A 158 -10.82 -1.52 -5.30
N GLU A 159 -10.47 -0.83 -4.20
CA GLU A 159 -10.79 0.58 -4.02
C GLU A 159 -10.08 1.50 -5.02
N SER A 160 -8.82 1.22 -5.33
CA SER A 160 -8.02 1.96 -6.33
C SER A 160 -8.38 1.60 -7.77
N GLU A 161 -9.41 0.76 -7.98
CA GLU A 161 -9.84 0.23 -9.28
C GLU A 161 -8.73 -0.55 -10.03
N THR A 162 -7.65 -0.94 -9.34
CA THR A 162 -6.59 -1.78 -9.90
C THR A 162 -7.09 -3.21 -10.17
N ALA A 163 -7.98 -3.70 -9.31
CA ALA A 163 -8.72 -4.94 -9.46
C ALA A 163 -10.20 -4.66 -9.73
N LYS A 164 -10.82 -5.48 -10.59
CA LYS A 164 -12.23 -5.29 -10.98
C LYS A 164 -13.23 -5.79 -9.93
N SER A 165 -12.81 -6.72 -9.08
CA SER A 165 -13.61 -7.29 -7.99
C SER A 165 -12.70 -7.84 -6.89
N GLY A 166 -13.28 -8.24 -5.76
CA GLY A 166 -12.55 -8.92 -4.69
C GLY A 166 -11.88 -10.21 -5.16
N GLU A 167 -12.52 -11.00 -6.03
CA GLU A 167 -11.92 -12.20 -6.62
C GLU A 167 -10.71 -11.87 -7.51
N ASP A 168 -10.80 -10.81 -8.30
CA ASP A 168 -9.68 -10.35 -9.14
C ASP A 168 -8.50 -9.91 -8.26
N ALA A 169 -8.78 -9.16 -7.19
CA ALA A 169 -7.78 -8.73 -6.20
C ALA A 169 -7.09 -9.93 -5.54
N LEU A 170 -7.85 -10.94 -5.11
CA LEU A 170 -7.30 -12.18 -4.55
C LEU A 170 -6.44 -12.94 -5.58
N GLY A 171 -6.86 -12.97 -6.85
CA GLY A 171 -6.08 -13.54 -7.94
C GLY A 171 -4.76 -12.80 -8.17
N MET A 172 -4.75 -11.47 -8.09
CA MET A 172 -3.55 -10.64 -8.17
C MET A 172 -2.60 -10.92 -7.00
N ILE A 173 -3.11 -10.91 -5.77
CA ILE A 173 -2.32 -11.20 -4.57
C ILE A 173 -1.73 -12.62 -4.65
N ALA A 174 -2.49 -13.62 -5.09
CA ALA A 174 -1.97 -14.97 -5.25
C ALA A 174 -0.78 -15.04 -6.23
N ARG A 175 -0.80 -14.23 -7.31
CA ARG A 175 0.33 -14.14 -8.25
C ARG A 175 1.55 -13.49 -7.60
N LEU A 176 1.35 -12.39 -6.89
CA LEU A 176 2.41 -11.66 -6.19
C LEU A 176 3.02 -12.47 -5.04
N TRP A 177 2.18 -13.13 -4.25
CA TRP A 177 2.57 -13.92 -3.09
C TRP A 177 3.47 -15.10 -3.46
N ARG A 178 3.30 -15.71 -4.63
CA ARG A 178 4.21 -16.77 -5.13
C ARG A 178 5.67 -16.33 -5.24
N THR A 179 5.94 -15.03 -5.32
CA THR A 179 7.30 -14.48 -5.37
C THR A 179 7.94 -14.29 -3.98
N VAL A 180 7.14 -14.39 -2.93
CA VAL A 180 7.56 -14.20 -1.54
C VAL A 180 8.10 -15.53 -0.99
N GLU A 181 9.26 -15.49 -0.31
CA GLU A 181 9.91 -16.70 0.20
C GLU A 181 9.02 -17.51 1.15
N LYS A 182 8.24 -16.83 2.01
CA LYS A 182 7.27 -17.46 2.92
C LYS A 182 6.17 -18.26 2.22
N CYS A 183 5.93 -18.05 0.92
CA CYS A 183 4.93 -18.82 0.17
C CYS A 183 5.15 -20.34 0.25
N LYS A 184 6.42 -20.78 0.43
CA LYS A 184 6.75 -22.20 0.61
C LYS A 184 6.13 -22.83 1.85
N ARG A 185 5.95 -22.04 2.92
CA ARG A 185 5.38 -22.49 4.20
C ARG A 185 3.93 -22.05 4.38
N TYR A 186 3.58 -20.90 3.83
CA TYR A 186 2.25 -20.29 3.89
C TYR A 186 1.77 -20.07 2.46
N PRO A 187 1.07 -21.03 1.84
CA PRO A 187 0.78 -20.99 0.40
C PRO A 187 -0.21 -19.91 -0.02
N HIS A 188 -0.88 -19.25 0.93
CA HIS A 188 -1.96 -18.30 0.67
C HIS A 188 -1.78 -17.00 1.45
N SER A 189 -2.20 -15.90 0.82
CA SER A 189 -2.37 -14.56 1.39
C SER A 189 -3.65 -13.98 0.76
N PRO A 190 -4.65 -13.50 1.53
CA PRO A 190 -4.75 -13.55 3.00
C PRO A 190 -4.68 -14.98 3.59
N GLU A 191 -4.50 -15.10 4.91
CA GLU A 191 -4.13 -16.37 5.56
C GLU A 191 -5.36 -17.20 5.96
N THR A 192 -6.47 -16.55 6.33
CA THR A 192 -7.66 -17.23 6.85
C THR A 192 -8.85 -17.09 5.90
N GLY A 193 -9.75 -18.09 5.93
CA GLY A 193 -11.00 -18.05 5.17
C GLY A 193 -11.82 -16.78 5.39
N PRO A 194 -12.04 -16.33 6.65
CA PRO A 194 -12.71 -15.06 6.92
C PRO A 194 -12.05 -13.85 6.25
N GLN A 195 -10.71 -13.76 6.24
CA GLN A 195 -10.00 -12.66 5.59
C GLN A 195 -10.16 -12.69 4.07
N VAL A 196 -10.14 -13.89 3.46
CA VAL A 196 -10.39 -14.07 2.03
C VAL A 196 -11.81 -13.63 1.68
N GLU A 197 -12.81 -14.08 2.46
CA GLU A 197 -14.21 -13.67 2.26
C GLU A 197 -14.43 -12.17 2.50
N PHE A 198 -13.69 -11.56 3.42
CA PHE A 198 -13.74 -10.12 3.63
C PHE A 198 -13.30 -9.35 2.37
N VAL A 199 -12.18 -9.73 1.76
CA VAL A 199 -11.70 -9.12 0.51
C VAL A 199 -12.65 -9.40 -0.64
N LYS A 200 -13.11 -10.65 -0.77
CA LYS A 200 -14.01 -11.09 -1.83
C LYS A 200 -15.30 -10.26 -1.86
N ASN A 201 -15.87 -9.99 -0.69
CA ASN A 201 -17.12 -9.25 -0.52
C ASN A 201 -16.89 -7.76 -0.19
N PHE A 202 -15.68 -7.24 -0.40
CA PHE A 202 -15.38 -5.84 -0.16
C PHE A 202 -16.06 -4.95 -1.20
N GLU A 203 -16.77 -3.93 -0.72
CA GLU A 203 -17.38 -2.90 -1.55
C GLU A 203 -16.67 -1.57 -1.24
N PRO A 204 -16.11 -0.87 -2.23
CA PRO A 204 -15.47 0.42 -2.01
C PRO A 204 -16.50 1.44 -1.53
N ALA A 205 -16.05 2.43 -0.77
CA ALA A 205 -16.90 3.53 -0.34
C ALA A 205 -17.50 4.21 -1.58
N ARG A 206 -18.84 4.25 -1.66
CA ARG A 206 -19.50 4.95 -2.78
C ARG A 206 -19.10 6.42 -2.73
N PRO A 207 -18.70 7.04 -3.85
CA PRO A 207 -18.54 8.48 -3.87
C PRO A 207 -19.88 9.10 -3.48
N VAL A 208 -19.88 9.91 -2.42
CA VAL A 208 -21.01 10.80 -2.14
C VAL A 208 -21.09 11.70 -3.36
N SER A 209 -22.11 11.48 -4.18
CA SER A 209 -22.42 12.34 -5.32
C SER A 209 -22.56 13.77 -4.80
N ALA A 210 -21.57 14.60 -5.11
CA ALA A 210 -21.63 16.04 -4.95
C ALA A 210 -22.44 16.66 -6.10
#